data_AF-A0A9E2Q386-F1
#
_entry.id   AF-A0A9E2Q386-F1
#
_cell.length_a   1.000
_cell.length_b   1.000
_cell.length_c   1.000
_cell.angle_alpha   90.00
_cell.angle_beta   90.00
_cell.angle_gamma   90.00
#
_symmetry.space_group_name_H-M   'P 1'
#
loop_
_entity.id
_entity.type
_entity.pdbx_description
1 polymer ?
#
loop_
_entity_poly.entity_id
_entity_poly.type
_entity_poly.pdbx_seq_one_letter_code
_entity_poly.pdbx_strand_id
1 'polypeptide(L)'
;MNIVCEQCQGKFKIPDEKLPKGQIFSLTCPNCKNKISIDTRSKTDSSKPKTGTEKTIFDEVVSGAYDASEKPFDFVEEGVETALLCETDPAILPKIKMALKNMGYHTTEAPSALDALKQMRFHVFDVVVLNEKFDTNNPDENNVLKYLKQLSMDIRRNIFVALITDRFRTTDNMAAFYESVNMVVNLKNINEIEKILKSGIADNAVFYRVLKETLTKIGRL
;
A
#
# COMPACT_ATOMS: atom_id res chain seq x y z
N MET A 1 18.62 -29.35 -36.48
CA MET A 1 17.36 -28.73 -36.96
C MET A 1 17.57 -27.93 -38.26
N ASN A 2 16.57 -27.89 -39.16
CA ASN A 2 16.56 -26.98 -40.32
C ASN A 2 15.88 -25.68 -39.92
N ILE A 3 16.60 -24.56 -39.96
CA ILE A 3 16.07 -23.24 -39.60
C ILE A 3 16.07 -22.36 -40.85
N VAL A 4 14.96 -21.65 -41.06
CA VAL A 4 14.76 -20.73 -42.19
C VAL A 4 14.79 -19.30 -41.66
N CYS A 5 15.63 -18.46 -42.25
CA CYS A 5 15.65 -17.03 -41.91
C CYS A 5 14.43 -16.33 -42.52
N GLU A 6 13.64 -15.64 -41.70
CA GLU A 6 12.42 -14.94 -42.16
C GLU A 6 12.71 -13.81 -43.17
N GLN A 7 13.89 -13.19 -43.10
CA GLN A 7 14.21 -12.05 -43.97
C GLN A 7 14.81 -12.41 -45.33
N CYS A 8 15.64 -13.46 -45.42
CA CYS A 8 16.31 -13.81 -46.69
C CYS A 8 15.95 -15.20 -47.19
N GLN A 9 15.05 -15.92 -46.49
CA GLN A 9 14.62 -17.30 -46.76
C GLN A 9 15.76 -18.32 -46.92
N GLY A 10 16.97 -17.98 -46.45
CA GLY A 10 18.10 -18.90 -46.44
C GLY A 10 17.82 -20.07 -45.50
N LYS A 11 17.98 -21.30 -46.00
CA LYS A 11 17.82 -22.53 -45.22
C LYS A 11 19.18 -22.99 -44.71
N PHE A 12 19.31 -23.13 -43.40
CA PHE A 12 20.55 -23.57 -42.76
C PHE A 12 20.30 -24.80 -41.89
N LYS A 13 21.22 -25.75 -41.96
CA LYS A 13 21.18 -26.98 -41.17
C LYS A 13 22.15 -26.85 -40.01
N ILE A 14 21.61 -26.68 -38.79
CA ILE A 14 22.43 -26.61 -37.58
C ILE A 14 22.33 -27.97 -36.86
N PRO A 15 23.46 -28.66 -36.61
CA PRO A 15 23.48 -29.92 -35.85
C PRO A 15 22.99 -29.70 -34.41
N ASP A 16 22.13 -30.60 -33.92
CA ASP A 16 21.42 -30.45 -32.63
C ASP A 16 22.35 -30.53 -31.41
N GLU A 17 23.58 -31.02 -31.58
CA GLU A 17 24.61 -31.11 -30.54
C GLU A 17 25.15 -29.73 -30.09
N LYS A 18 24.99 -28.69 -30.92
CA LYS A 18 25.48 -27.33 -30.63
C LYS A 18 24.38 -26.37 -30.14
N LEU A 19 23.18 -26.88 -29.86
CA LEU A 19 22.05 -26.06 -29.44
C LEU A 19 21.80 -26.19 -27.92
N PRO A 20 21.79 -25.08 -27.16
CA PRO A 20 21.45 -25.13 -25.73
C PRO A 20 19.98 -25.55 -25.56
N LYS A 21 19.75 -26.65 -24.84
CA LYS A 21 18.41 -27.21 -24.62
C LYS A 21 17.64 -26.34 -23.61
N GLY A 22 16.43 -25.92 -23.95
CA GLY A 22 15.50 -25.25 -23.03
C GLY A 22 15.64 -23.73 -22.92
N GLN A 23 16.34 -23.07 -23.85
CA GLN A 23 16.50 -21.62 -23.87
C GLN A 23 16.11 -21.01 -25.22
N ILE A 24 15.66 -19.76 -25.18
CA ILE A 24 15.51 -18.91 -26.36
C ILE A 24 16.88 -18.31 -26.64
N PHE A 25 17.43 -18.54 -27.83
CA PHE A 25 18.71 -17.97 -28.22
C PHE A 25 18.63 -17.38 -29.62
N SER A 26 19.37 -16.28 -29.82
CA SER A 26 19.41 -15.56 -31.08
C SER A 26 20.71 -15.83 -31.83
N LEU A 27 20.59 -16.23 -33.09
CA LEU A 27 21.72 -16.37 -34.02
C LEU A 27 21.66 -15.31 -35.10
N THR A 28 22.82 -14.79 -35.48
CA THR A 28 22.93 -13.87 -36.61
C THR A 28 22.96 -14.66 -37.92
N CYS A 29 22.08 -14.32 -38.86
CA CYS A 29 22.05 -14.94 -40.19
C CYS A 29 23.33 -14.62 -40.97
N PRO A 30 24.07 -15.62 -41.49
CA PRO A 30 25.30 -15.36 -42.24
C PRO A 30 25.07 -14.67 -43.60
N ASN A 31 23.84 -14.72 -44.15
CA ASN A 31 23.55 -14.18 -45.48
C ASN A 31 23.02 -12.73 -45.47
N CYS A 32 22.26 -12.33 -44.44
CA CYS A 32 21.70 -10.98 -44.33
C CYS A 32 22.06 -10.25 -43.03
N LYS A 33 22.89 -10.86 -42.18
CA LYS A 33 23.29 -10.35 -40.85
C LYS A 33 22.14 -10.09 -39.87
N ASN A 34 20.92 -10.51 -40.19
CA ASN A 34 19.78 -10.26 -39.33
C ASN A 34 19.65 -11.30 -38.20
N LYS A 35 19.12 -10.90 -37.03
CA LYS A 35 19.01 -11.78 -35.85
C LYS A 35 17.79 -12.70 -35.96
N ILE A 36 18.03 -14.02 -35.86
CA ILE A 36 17.00 -15.07 -35.87
C ILE A 36 16.87 -15.58 -34.43
N SER A 37 15.69 -15.45 -33.84
CA SER A 37 15.38 -15.98 -32.51
C SER A 37 14.73 -17.35 -32.65
N ILE A 38 15.38 -18.41 -32.16
CA ILE A 38 14.83 -19.77 -32.19
C ILE A 38 14.50 -20.20 -30.76
N ASP A 39 13.24 -20.59 -30.57
CA ASP A 39 12.74 -21.13 -29.32
C ASP A 39 12.69 -22.66 -29.43
N THR A 40 13.50 -23.36 -28.61
CA THR A 40 13.58 -24.83 -28.60
C THR A 40 12.65 -25.47 -27.57
N ARG A 41 11.67 -24.73 -27.03
CA ARG A 41 10.63 -25.28 -26.16
C ARG A 41 9.52 -25.90 -27.00
N SER A 42 9.52 -27.21 -27.20
CA SER A 42 8.39 -27.91 -27.81
C SER A 42 7.70 -28.91 -26.88
N LYS A 43 6.48 -28.51 -26.51
CA LYS A 43 5.25 -29.28 -26.35
C LYS A 43 5.18 -30.38 -25.27
N THR A 44 4.47 -30.06 -24.19
CA THR A 44 3.46 -30.96 -23.61
C THR A 44 2.39 -30.13 -22.91
N ASP A 45 1.17 -30.32 -23.40
CA ASP A 45 -0.17 -30.04 -22.88
C ASP A 45 -0.56 -28.69 -22.24
N SER A 46 -1.41 -28.02 -23.03
CA SER A 46 -2.50 -27.14 -22.66
C SER A 46 -3.25 -27.55 -21.38
N SER A 47 -2.90 -26.92 -20.26
CA SER A 47 -3.90 -26.48 -19.29
C SER A 47 -3.53 -25.08 -18.84
N LYS A 48 -4.40 -24.11 -19.13
CA LYS A 48 -4.29 -22.75 -18.64
C LYS A 48 -4.30 -22.79 -17.10
N PRO A 49 -3.38 -22.06 -16.46
CA PRO A 49 -3.83 -21.08 -15.49
C PRO A 49 -3.60 -19.71 -16.12
N LYS A 50 -4.68 -18.94 -16.28
CA LYS A 50 -4.55 -17.49 -16.42
C LYS A 50 -3.96 -17.00 -15.10
N THR A 51 -2.63 -16.84 -15.04
CA THR A 51 -2.02 -15.90 -14.11
C THR A 51 -2.32 -14.52 -14.66
N GLY A 52 -3.53 -14.03 -14.34
CA GLY A 52 -3.71 -12.60 -14.20
C GLY A 52 -2.75 -12.20 -13.09
N THR A 53 -1.68 -11.51 -13.44
CA THR A 53 -1.13 -10.54 -12.50
C THR A 53 -2.25 -9.54 -12.29
N GLU A 54 -3.06 -9.78 -11.26
CA GLU A 54 -3.83 -8.72 -10.63
C GLU A 54 -2.78 -7.67 -10.26
N LYS A 55 -2.71 -6.59 -11.06
CA LYS A 55 -1.98 -5.40 -10.64
C LYS A 55 -2.63 -5.01 -9.33
N THR A 56 -1.90 -5.15 -8.24
CA THR A 56 -2.43 -4.73 -6.96
C THR A 56 -2.54 -3.22 -7.00
N ILE A 57 -3.50 -2.65 -6.27
CA ILE A 57 -3.60 -1.18 -6.12
C ILE A 57 -2.24 -0.60 -5.68
N PHE A 58 -1.46 -1.36 -4.92
CA PHE A 58 -0.08 -1.02 -4.57
C PHE A 58 0.84 -0.84 -5.78
N ASP A 59 0.81 -1.76 -6.74
CA ASP A 59 1.63 -1.65 -7.96
C ASP A 59 1.23 -0.43 -8.80
N GLU A 60 -0.07 -0.09 -8.81
CA GLU A 60 -0.58 1.10 -9.50
C GLU A 60 -0.19 2.40 -8.78
N VAL A 61 -0.23 2.43 -7.44
CA VAL A 61 0.25 3.58 -6.65
C VAL A 61 1.76 3.76 -6.78
N VAL A 62 2.53 2.67 -6.87
CA VAL A 62 4.00 2.73 -7.04
C VAL A 62 4.41 3.15 -8.44
N SER A 63 3.65 2.75 -9.47
CA SER A 63 3.93 3.07 -10.88
C SER A 63 3.19 4.30 -11.41
N GLY A 64 2.28 4.89 -10.62
CA GLY A 64 1.55 6.09 -10.98
C GLY A 64 2.49 7.27 -11.25
N ALA A 65 2.25 7.97 -12.37
CA ALA A 65 2.96 9.20 -12.68
C ALA A 65 2.63 10.28 -11.62
N TYR A 66 3.63 11.08 -11.24
CA TYR A 66 3.47 12.19 -10.33
C TYR A 66 2.46 13.20 -10.88
N ASP A 67 1.37 13.45 -10.15
CA ASP A 67 0.38 14.49 -10.44
C ASP A 67 0.52 15.64 -9.43
N ALA A 68 0.98 16.80 -9.93
CA ALA A 68 1.18 17.99 -9.10
C ALA A 68 -0.13 18.60 -8.57
N SER A 69 -1.28 18.22 -9.15
CA SER A 69 -2.60 18.71 -8.70
C SER A 69 -3.08 18.08 -7.39
N GLU A 70 -2.53 16.92 -7.02
CA GLU A 70 -2.85 16.22 -5.77
C GLU A 70 -2.26 16.89 -4.51
N LYS A 71 -1.46 17.96 -4.70
CA LYS A 71 -0.76 18.73 -3.64
C LYS A 71 -0.22 17.84 -2.48
N PRO A 72 0.56 16.78 -2.77
CA PRO A 72 1.10 15.91 -1.72
C PRO A 72 2.10 16.62 -0.79
N PHE A 73 2.49 17.86 -1.12
CA PHE A 73 3.37 18.73 -0.34
C PHE A 73 2.67 20.03 0.07
N ASP A 74 1.36 20.00 0.35
CA ASP A 74 0.69 21.19 0.87
C ASP A 74 1.41 21.65 2.16
N PHE A 75 1.59 22.96 2.30
CA PHE A 75 2.49 23.54 3.30
C PHE A 75 1.90 23.32 4.70
N VAL A 76 2.27 22.21 5.34
CA VAL A 76 2.00 21.97 6.76
C VAL A 76 2.98 22.85 7.53
N GLU A 77 2.45 23.82 8.28
CA GLU A 77 3.29 24.64 9.16
C GLU A 77 4.11 23.74 10.10
N GLU A 78 5.38 24.09 10.29
CA GLU A 78 6.31 23.32 11.11
C GLU A 78 5.76 23.17 12.54
N GLY A 79 5.46 21.94 12.94
CA GLY A 79 4.89 21.61 14.26
C GLY A 79 3.39 21.33 14.30
N VAL A 80 2.67 21.37 13.17
CA VAL A 80 1.25 20.97 13.12
C VAL A 80 1.14 19.46 12.90
N GLU A 81 0.50 18.77 13.83
CA GLU A 81 0.21 17.34 13.70
C GLU A 81 -0.87 17.10 12.64
N THR A 82 -0.73 15.99 11.90
CA THR A 82 -1.56 15.69 10.73
C THR A 82 -2.39 14.43 10.93
N ALA A 83 -3.59 14.42 10.37
CA ALA A 83 -4.48 13.27 10.44
C ALA A 83 -5.07 12.89 9.08
N LEU A 84 -5.04 11.61 8.74
CA LEU A 84 -5.71 11.08 7.55
C LEU A 84 -7.05 10.45 7.92
N LEU A 85 -8.07 10.81 7.16
CA LEU A 85 -9.44 10.29 7.28
C LEU A 85 -9.76 9.36 6.11
N CYS A 86 -9.98 8.09 6.43
CA CYS A 86 -10.42 7.05 5.51
C CYS A 86 -11.82 6.57 5.93
N GLU A 87 -12.83 7.39 5.64
CA GLU A 87 -14.24 7.14 5.93
C GLU A 87 -15.09 7.55 4.70
N THR A 88 -16.08 6.72 4.35
CA THR A 88 -16.97 6.97 3.21
C THR A 88 -18.36 7.48 3.64
N ASP A 89 -18.79 7.20 4.87
CA ASP A 89 -20.11 7.61 5.35
C ASP A 89 -20.18 9.13 5.63
N PRO A 90 -21.00 9.90 4.89
CA PRO A 90 -21.12 11.35 5.06
C PRO A 90 -21.71 11.76 6.41
N ALA A 91 -22.35 10.86 7.16
CA ALA A 91 -22.86 11.14 8.51
C ALA A 91 -21.77 11.01 9.60
N ILE A 92 -20.74 10.20 9.34
CA ILE A 92 -19.67 9.89 10.30
C ILE A 92 -18.46 10.79 10.07
N LEU A 93 -18.06 10.96 8.81
CA LEU A 93 -16.92 11.79 8.39
C LEU A 93 -16.88 13.17 9.09
N PRO A 94 -17.95 13.99 9.10
CA PRO A 94 -17.90 15.31 9.73
C PRO A 94 -17.69 15.25 11.25
N LYS A 95 -18.15 14.19 11.93
CA LYS A 95 -17.95 14.02 13.37
C LYS A 95 -16.48 13.74 13.69
N ILE A 96 -15.85 12.86 12.93
CA ILE A 96 -14.43 12.54 13.09
C ILE A 96 -13.57 13.75 12.72
N LYS A 97 -13.88 14.42 11.60
CA LYS A 97 -13.18 15.63 11.16
C LYS A 97 -13.23 16.73 12.23
N MET A 98 -14.41 16.98 12.81
CA MET A 98 -14.58 17.97 13.86
C MET A 98 -13.79 17.60 15.12
N ALA A 99 -13.84 16.33 15.54
CA ALA A 99 -13.07 15.85 16.69
C ALA A 99 -11.56 16.08 16.53
N LEU A 100 -11.00 15.72 15.37
CA LEU A 100 -9.57 15.91 15.09
C LEU A 100 -9.19 17.40 15.00
N LYS A 101 -10.04 18.23 14.38
CA LYS A 101 -9.83 19.69 14.34
C LYS A 101 -9.85 20.32 15.74
N ASN A 102 -10.76 19.91 16.61
CA ASN A 102 -10.82 20.37 18.00
C ASN A 102 -9.56 19.98 18.78
N MET A 103 -8.90 18.90 18.39
CA MET A 103 -7.63 18.44 18.95
C MET A 103 -6.40 19.12 18.32
N GLY A 104 -6.58 19.98 17.30
CA GLY A 104 -5.51 20.74 16.66
C GLY A 104 -4.88 20.06 15.43
N TYR A 105 -5.43 18.94 14.94
CA TYR A 105 -4.88 18.24 13.78
C TYR A 105 -5.28 18.90 12.46
N HIS A 106 -4.34 18.94 11.52
CA HIS A 106 -4.67 19.19 10.12
C HIS A 106 -5.21 17.90 9.47
N THR A 107 -6.49 17.93 9.06
CA THR A 107 -7.20 16.74 8.55
C THR A 107 -7.16 16.67 7.02
N THR A 108 -6.64 15.57 6.48
CA THR A 108 -6.70 15.22 5.06
C THR A 108 -7.75 14.12 4.85
N GLU A 109 -8.65 14.30 3.89
CA GLU A 109 -9.68 13.31 3.54
C GLU A 109 -9.27 12.54 2.30
N ALA A 110 -9.34 11.22 2.36
CA ALA A 110 -9.12 10.35 1.20
C ALA A 110 -10.47 9.89 0.63
N PRO A 111 -10.77 10.17 -0.65
CA PRO A 111 -11.99 9.69 -1.28
C PRO A 111 -11.95 8.20 -1.64
N SER A 112 -10.76 7.61 -1.81
CA SER A 112 -10.56 6.18 -2.11
C SER A 112 -9.36 5.59 -1.37
N ALA A 113 -9.24 4.25 -1.34
CA ALA A 113 -8.06 3.59 -0.81
C ALA A 113 -6.80 3.92 -1.62
N LEU A 114 -6.92 4.08 -2.94
CA LEU A 114 -5.81 4.46 -3.80
C LEU A 114 -5.27 5.84 -3.42
N ASP A 115 -6.16 6.81 -3.19
CA ASP A 115 -5.78 8.17 -2.80
C ASP A 115 -5.18 8.21 -1.39
N ALA A 116 -5.74 7.44 -0.45
CA ALA A 116 -5.16 7.28 0.88
C ALA A 116 -3.72 6.76 0.81
N LEU A 117 -3.47 5.74 0.00
CA LEU A 117 -2.15 5.13 -0.17
C LEU A 117 -1.16 6.08 -0.87
N LYS A 118 -1.61 6.87 -1.85
CA LYS A 118 -0.78 7.92 -2.47
C LYS A 118 -0.36 8.97 -1.45
N GLN A 119 -1.28 9.44 -0.60
CA GLN A 119 -0.96 10.43 0.43
C GLN A 119 0.02 9.86 1.46
N MET A 120 -0.23 8.63 1.94
CA MET A 120 0.67 7.96 2.90
C MET A 120 2.07 7.67 2.35
N ARG A 121 2.24 7.59 1.02
CA ARG A 121 3.54 7.37 0.38
C ARG A 121 4.50 8.55 0.59
N PHE A 122 3.98 9.77 0.56
CA PHE A 122 4.78 10.99 0.63
C PHE A 122 4.73 11.68 1.98
N HIS A 123 3.74 11.34 2.81
CA HIS A 123 3.51 11.97 4.10
C HIS A 123 3.22 10.94 5.19
N VAL A 124 3.95 11.04 6.31
CA VAL A 124 3.72 10.22 7.50
C VAL A 124 2.75 10.97 8.40
N PHE A 125 1.51 10.48 8.47
CA PHE A 125 0.49 11.06 9.33
C PHE A 125 0.68 10.64 10.80
N ASP A 126 0.47 11.57 11.73
CA ASP A 126 0.51 11.27 13.17
C ASP A 126 -0.69 10.43 13.59
N VAL A 127 -1.86 10.67 12.96
CA VAL A 127 -3.10 9.94 13.22
C VAL A 127 -3.71 9.44 11.90
N VAL A 128 -4.17 8.19 11.88
CA VAL A 128 -4.98 7.65 10.79
C VAL A 128 -6.27 7.09 11.38
N VAL A 129 -7.41 7.62 10.94
CA VAL A 129 -8.72 7.07 11.28
C VAL A 129 -9.26 6.32 10.07
N LEU A 130 -9.40 5.00 10.21
CA LEU A 130 -9.74 4.09 9.11
C LEU A 130 -11.03 3.35 9.43
N ASN A 131 -12.01 3.40 8.54
CA ASN A 131 -13.14 2.48 8.58
C ASN A 131 -12.76 1.12 8.00
N GLU A 132 -13.13 0.04 8.69
CA GLU A 132 -12.85 -1.32 8.22
C GLU A 132 -13.45 -1.62 6.84
N LYS A 133 -14.56 -0.94 6.47
CA LYS A 133 -15.24 -1.04 5.16
C LYS A 133 -14.86 0.09 4.19
N PHE A 134 -13.76 0.80 4.44
CA PHE A 134 -13.30 1.85 3.54
C PHE A 134 -12.87 1.27 2.18
N ASP A 135 -13.57 1.66 1.11
CA ASP A 135 -13.32 1.22 -0.27
C ASP A 135 -13.34 -0.31 -0.47
N THR A 136 -14.02 -1.04 0.43
CA THR A 136 -14.20 -2.49 0.37
C THR A 136 -15.46 -2.95 1.10
N ASN A 137 -16.11 -4.01 0.60
CA ASN A 137 -17.21 -4.66 1.31
C ASN A 137 -16.72 -5.70 2.34
N ASN A 138 -15.51 -6.23 2.12
CA ASN A 138 -14.89 -7.22 3.00
C ASN A 138 -13.81 -6.54 3.87
N PRO A 139 -14.00 -6.49 5.19
CA PRO A 139 -13.03 -5.88 6.10
C PRO A 139 -11.61 -6.46 5.99
N ASP A 140 -11.50 -7.77 5.70
CA ASP A 140 -10.22 -8.46 5.61
C ASP A 140 -9.45 -8.11 4.31
N GLU A 141 -10.15 -7.50 3.35
CA GLU A 141 -9.58 -7.07 2.07
C GLU A 141 -9.20 -5.58 2.03
N ASN A 142 -9.35 -4.86 3.13
CA ASN A 142 -9.04 -3.43 3.20
C ASN A 142 -7.56 -3.16 2.90
N ASN A 143 -7.31 -2.51 1.75
CA ASN A 143 -5.95 -2.27 1.26
C ASN A 143 -5.18 -1.29 2.15
N VAL A 144 -5.84 -0.26 2.69
CA VAL A 144 -5.20 0.69 3.61
C VAL A 144 -4.77 -0.02 4.89
N LEU A 145 -5.62 -0.90 5.43
CA LEU A 145 -5.28 -1.68 6.63
C LEU A 145 -4.12 -2.65 6.36
N LYS A 146 -4.13 -3.35 5.22
CA LYS A 146 -3.02 -4.24 4.81
C LYS A 146 -1.70 -3.49 4.67
N TYR A 147 -1.73 -2.28 4.11
CA TYR A 147 -0.56 -1.42 4.01
C TYR A 147 0.01 -1.06 5.39
N LEU A 148 -0.85 -0.55 6.28
CA LEU A 148 -0.46 -0.16 7.64
C LEU A 148 0.13 -1.35 8.42
N LYS A 149 -0.40 -2.56 8.21
CA LYS A 149 0.12 -3.81 8.79
C LYS A 149 1.52 -4.19 8.31
N GLN A 150 1.90 -3.76 7.10
CA GLN A 150 3.17 -4.10 6.46
C GLN A 150 4.26 -3.03 6.64
N LEU A 151 3.91 -1.87 7.20
CA LEU A 151 4.88 -0.82 7.50
C LEU A 151 5.97 -1.32 8.45
N SER A 152 7.20 -0.90 8.18
CA SER A 152 8.32 -1.15 9.07
C SER A 152 8.13 -0.43 10.42
N MET A 153 8.66 -1.01 11.49
CA MET A 153 8.38 -0.54 12.85
C MET A 153 8.91 0.88 13.14
N ASP A 154 9.91 1.34 12.39
CA ASP A 154 10.41 2.72 12.43
C ASP A 154 9.36 3.73 11.97
N ILE A 155 8.56 3.41 10.95
CA ILE A 155 7.47 4.27 10.49
C ILE A 155 6.21 4.02 11.33
N ARG A 156 5.81 2.76 11.50
CA ARG A 156 4.54 2.37 12.15
C ARG A 156 4.38 2.92 13.57
N ARG A 157 5.47 3.09 14.33
CA ARG A 157 5.46 3.63 15.71
C ARG A 157 5.18 5.14 15.79
N ASN A 158 5.35 5.85 14.68
CA ASN A 158 5.03 7.27 14.60
C ASN A 158 3.57 7.54 14.21
N ILE A 159 2.82 6.49 13.86
CA ILE A 159 1.43 6.60 13.41
C ILE A 159 0.50 6.01 14.48
N PHE A 160 -0.48 6.79 14.92
CA PHE A 160 -1.61 6.30 15.72
C PHE A 160 -2.77 5.90 14.81
N VAL A 161 -3.08 4.61 14.75
CA VAL A 161 -4.15 4.08 13.91
C VAL A 161 -5.38 3.77 14.76
N ALA A 162 -6.50 4.45 14.47
CA ALA A 162 -7.81 4.17 15.04
C ALA A 162 -8.70 3.49 13.98
N LEU A 163 -9.13 2.27 14.26
CA LEU A 163 -10.02 1.50 13.38
C LEU A 163 -11.48 1.70 13.79
N ILE A 164 -12.30 2.21 12.90
CA ILE A 164 -13.76 2.26 13.03
C ILE A 164 -14.34 0.93 12.55
N THR A 165 -15.18 0.31 13.38
CA THR A 165 -15.73 -1.04 13.13
C THR A 165 -17.17 -1.14 13.60
N ASP A 166 -17.92 -2.10 13.06
CA ASP A 166 -19.19 -2.57 13.64
C ASP A 166 -19.06 -3.90 14.41
N ARG A 167 -17.95 -4.64 14.22
CA ARG A 167 -17.72 -6.00 14.74
C ARG A 167 -17.24 -6.04 16.18
N PHE A 168 -16.33 -5.13 16.55
CA PHE A 168 -15.67 -5.16 17.86
C PHE A 168 -16.18 -4.08 18.80
N ARG A 169 -16.04 -4.31 20.11
CA ARG A 169 -16.36 -3.29 21.11
C ARG A 169 -15.32 -2.17 21.06
N THR A 170 -15.76 -0.94 21.31
CA THR A 170 -14.87 0.20 21.54
C THR A 170 -13.83 -0.13 22.62
N THR A 171 -12.57 0.20 22.39
CA THR A 171 -11.43 -0.10 23.29
C THR A 171 -11.22 -1.59 23.59
N ASP A 172 -11.51 -2.46 22.63
CA ASP A 172 -11.10 -3.87 22.70
C ASP A 172 -9.62 -4.01 22.31
N ASN A 173 -8.76 -4.16 23.32
CA ASN A 173 -7.32 -4.26 23.14
C ASN A 173 -6.90 -5.55 22.40
N MET A 174 -7.65 -6.64 22.53
CA MET A 174 -7.33 -7.90 21.85
C MET A 174 -7.68 -7.80 20.36
N ALA A 175 -8.82 -7.19 20.03
CA ALA A 175 -9.17 -6.89 18.65
C ALA A 175 -8.18 -5.90 18.02
N ALA A 176 -7.81 -4.83 18.75
CA ALA A 176 -6.82 -3.86 18.27
C ALA A 176 -5.47 -4.53 17.97
N PHE A 177 -5.01 -5.41 18.86
CA PHE A 177 -3.79 -6.19 18.66
C PHE A 177 -3.89 -7.13 17.44
N TYR A 178 -5.00 -7.86 17.30
CA TYR A 178 -5.23 -8.76 16.16
C TYR A 178 -5.22 -7.99 14.82
N GLU A 179 -5.81 -6.80 14.78
CA GLU A 179 -5.84 -5.95 13.60
C GLU A 179 -4.58 -5.08 13.42
N SER A 180 -3.59 -5.18 14.31
CA SER A 180 -2.36 -4.36 14.30
C SER A 180 -2.63 -2.84 14.29
N VAL A 181 -3.68 -2.41 14.99
CA VAL A 181 -4.07 -1.01 15.17
C VAL A 181 -3.88 -0.58 16.62
N ASN A 182 -3.80 0.73 16.87
CA ASN A 182 -3.59 1.24 18.23
C ASN A 182 -4.90 1.20 19.04
N MET A 183 -6.03 1.43 18.37
CA MET A 183 -7.34 1.42 19.02
C MET A 183 -8.44 1.03 18.04
N VAL A 184 -9.49 0.41 18.57
CA VAL A 184 -10.72 0.09 17.83
C VAL A 184 -11.88 0.89 18.43
N VAL A 185 -12.71 1.49 17.57
CA VAL A 185 -13.88 2.27 17.96
C VAL A 185 -15.12 1.72 17.27
N ASN A 186 -16.13 1.36 18.04
CA ASN A 186 -17.39 0.88 17.48
C ASN A 186 -18.24 2.06 16.98
N LEU A 187 -18.91 1.89 15.84
CA LEU A 187 -19.86 2.87 15.27
C LEU A 187 -20.91 3.37 16.28
N LYS A 188 -21.33 2.52 17.23
CA LYS A 188 -22.30 2.90 18.27
C LYS A 188 -21.80 4.02 19.18
N ASN A 189 -20.49 4.16 19.36
CA ASN A 189 -19.86 5.18 20.20
C ASN A 189 -19.28 6.35 19.38
N ILE A 190 -19.63 6.48 18.11
CA ILE A 190 -19.05 7.51 17.23
C ILE A 190 -19.32 8.94 17.71
N ASN A 191 -20.41 9.17 18.46
CA ASN A 191 -20.71 10.48 19.03
C ASN A 191 -19.72 10.89 20.15
N GLU A 192 -19.00 9.92 20.73
CA GLU A 192 -17.98 10.12 21.78
C GLU A 192 -16.55 10.04 21.22
N ILE A 193 -16.40 10.02 19.89
CA ILE A 193 -15.12 9.77 19.20
C ILE A 193 -14.00 10.70 19.67
N GLU A 194 -14.29 11.98 19.92
CA GLU A 194 -13.29 12.95 20.38
C GLU A 194 -12.66 12.53 21.71
N LYS A 195 -13.48 12.14 22.69
CA LYS A 195 -13.01 11.68 24.00
C LYS A 195 -12.22 10.39 23.89
N ILE A 196 -12.71 9.46 23.05
CA ILE A 196 -12.08 8.15 22.85
C ILE A 196 -10.71 8.31 22.18
N LEU A 197 -10.62 9.09 21.10
CA LEU A 197 -9.35 9.40 20.41
C LEU A 197 -8.37 10.11 21.33
N LYS A 198 -8.82 11.13 22.07
CA LYS A 198 -7.97 11.87 23.00
C LYS A 198 -7.33 10.96 24.06
N SER A 199 -8.10 10.03 24.63
CA SER A 199 -7.57 9.06 25.58
C SER A 199 -6.55 8.13 24.92
N GLY A 200 -6.91 7.51 23.79
CA GLY A 200 -6.02 6.55 23.11
C GLY A 200 -4.71 7.16 22.62
N ILE A 201 -4.75 8.38 22.08
CA ILE A 201 -3.56 9.11 21.61
C ILE A 201 -2.65 9.46 22.80
N ALA A 202 -3.22 9.95 23.90
CA ALA A 202 -2.46 10.25 25.11
C ALA A 202 -1.77 9.00 25.68
N ASP A 203 -2.48 7.87 25.75
CA ASP A 203 -1.93 6.61 26.23
C ASP A 203 -0.77 6.12 25.34
N ASN A 204 -0.92 6.23 24.01
CA ASN A 204 0.13 5.88 23.06
C ASN A 204 1.36 6.79 23.16
N ALA A 205 1.16 8.10 23.38
CA ALA A 205 2.25 9.05 23.60
C ALA A 205 3.03 8.71 24.88
N VAL A 206 2.34 8.34 25.96
CA VAL A 206 2.97 7.88 27.21
C VAL A 206 3.74 6.59 26.99
N PHE A 207 3.17 5.62 26.26
CA PHE A 207 3.80 4.34 25.98
C PHE A 207 5.15 4.50 25.25
N TYR A 208 5.22 5.38 24.24
CA TYR A 208 6.45 5.59 23.47
C TYR A 208 7.38 6.69 24.02
N ARG A 209 7.01 7.37 25.11
CA ARG A 209 7.77 8.51 25.65
C ARG A 209 9.25 8.19 25.87
N VAL A 210 9.56 7.11 26.60
CA VAL A 210 10.94 6.72 26.93
C VAL A 210 11.73 6.39 25.66
N LEU A 211 11.12 5.72 24.70
CA LEU A 211 11.75 5.41 23.42
C LEU A 211 12.09 6.69 22.65
N LYS A 212 11.11 7.58 22.48
CA LYS A 212 11.28 8.84 21.75
C LYS A 212 12.35 9.72 22.39
N GLU A 213 12.31 9.90 23.71
CA GLU A 213 13.34 10.66 24.46
C GLU A 213 14.74 10.08 24.27
N THR A 214 14.87 8.75 24.27
CA THR A 214 16.15 8.08 24.07
C THR A 214 16.67 8.29 22.65
N LEU A 215 15.80 8.17 21.64
CA LEU A 215 16.12 8.41 20.24
C LEU A 215 16.57 9.87 19.98
N THR A 216 15.91 10.85 20.61
CA THR A 216 16.31 12.26 20.55
C THR A 216 17.69 12.46 21.18
N LYS A 217 17.97 11.85 22.35
CA LYS A 217 19.29 11.96 23.01
C LYS A 217 20.44 11.41 22.17
N ILE A 218 20.18 10.40 21.34
CA ILE A 218 21.19 9.81 20.44
C ILE A 218 21.19 10.45 19.05
N GLY A 219 20.39 11.49 18.80
CA GLY A 219 20.34 12.23 17.54
C GLY A 219 19.74 11.45 16.36
N ARG A 220 18.81 10.52 16.62
CA ARG A 220 18.11 9.73 15.58
C ARG A 220 16.67 10.22 15.32
N LEU A 221 16.29 11.33 15.95
CA LEU A 221 15.02 12.01 15.87
C LEU A 221 15.29 13.51 15.84
#